data_AF-A0A447RV47-F1
#
_entry.id   AF-A0A447RV47-F1
#
_cell.length_a   1.000
_cell.length_b   1.000
_cell.length_c   1.000
_cell.angle_alpha   90.00
_cell.angle_beta   90.00
_cell.angle_gamma   90.00
#
_symmetry.space_group_name_H-M   'P 1'
#
loop_
_entity.id
_entity.type
_entity.pdbx_description
1 polymer ?
#
loop_
_entity_poly.entity_id
_entity_poly.type
_entity_poly.pdbx_seq_one_letter_code
_entity_poly.pdbx_strand_id
1 'polypeptide(L)' 'MKRELAIEFSRVTEAAALAGYKWLGRGDKNTADGAAVKRHAHYA' A
#
# COMPACT_ATOMS: atom_id res chain seq x y z
N MET A 1 -16.00 3.33 16.08
CA MET A 1 -15.43 3.11 14.73
C MET A 1 -16.54 3.35 13.71
N LYS A 2 -16.36 4.20 12.70
CA LYS A 2 -17.40 4.46 11.68
C LYS A 2 -17.40 3.31 10.67
N ARG A 3 -18.55 2.71 10.40
CA ARG A 3 -18.69 1.54 9.50
C ARG A 3 -18.22 1.84 8.07
N GLU A 4 -18.41 3.07 7.62
CA GLU A 4 -17.94 3.60 6.33
C GLU A 4 -16.41 3.58 6.21
N LEU A 5 -15.71 3.79 7.34
CA LEU A 5 -14.25 3.86 7.38
C LEU A 5 -13.58 2.50 7.12
N ALA A 6 -14.30 1.40 7.36
CA ALA A 6 -13.75 0.06 7.19
C ALA A 6 -13.39 -0.24 5.73
N ILE A 7 -14.24 0.17 4.78
CA ILE A 7 -13.98 -0.03 3.34
C ILE A 7 -12.88 0.91 2.87
N GLU A 8 -12.86 2.15 3.36
CA GLU A 8 -11.77 3.08 3.02
C GLU A 8 -10.42 2.55 3.51
N PHE A 9 -10.32 1.98 4.71
CA PHE A 9 -9.08 1.34 5.16
C PHE A 9 -8.65 0.16 4.29
N SER A 10 -9.57 -0.69 3.84
CA SER A 10 -9.25 -1.79 2.91
C SER A 10 -8.66 -1.28 1.60
N ARG A 11 -9.22 -0.19 1.05
CA ARG A 11 -8.71 0.39 -0.21
C ARG A 11 -7.29 0.93 -0.08
N VAL A 12 -6.93 1.50 1.07
CA VAL A 12 -5.58 1.99 1.31
C VAL A 12 -4.57 0.84 1.29
N THR A 13 -4.89 -0.29 1.95
CA THR A 13 -3.99 -1.45 2.02
C THR A 13 -3.91 -2.17 0.67
N GLU A 14 -5.01 -2.31 -0.06
CA GLU A 14 -5.03 -2.86 -1.43
C GLU A 14 -4.13 -2.06 -2.37
N ALA A 15 -4.22 -0.73 -2.33
CA ALA A 15 -3.40 0.11 -3.17
C ALA A 15 -1.90 -0.01 -2.83
N ALA A 16 -1.56 -0.06 -1.55
CA ALA A 16 -0.18 -0.25 -1.11
C ALA A 16 0.38 -1.61 -1.51
N ALA A 17 -0.41 -2.68 -1.37
CA ALA A 17 -0.04 -4.03 -1.81
C ALA A 17 0.25 -4.06 -3.32
N LEU A 18 -0.59 -3.44 -4.14
CA LEU A 18 -0.37 -3.35 -5.59
C LEU A 18 0.89 -2.55 -5.95
N ALA A 19 1.25 -1.53 -5.17
CA ALA A 19 2.47 -0.75 -5.39
C ALA A 19 3.73 -1.58 -5.06
N GLY A 20 3.73 -2.30 -3.93
CA GLY A 20 4.83 -3.19 -3.54
C GLY A 20 4.96 -4.41 -4.46
N TYR A 21 3.84 -4.98 -4.93
CA TYR A 21 3.82 -6.17 -5.79
C TYR A 21 4.63 -6.01 -7.08
N LYS A 22 4.72 -4.79 -7.64
CA LYS A 22 5.55 -4.50 -8.82
C LYS A 22 7.03 -4.84 -8.64
N TRP A 23 7.49 -4.98 -7.40
CA TRP A 23 8.87 -5.27 -7.03
C TRP A 23 9.07 -6.71 -6.52
N LEU A 24 8.04 -7.56 -6.58
CA LEU A 24 8.14 -8.95 -6.17
C LEU A 24 9.21 -9.69 -7.00
N GLY A 25 10.07 -10.45 -6.32
CA GLY A 25 11.13 -11.23 -6.97
C GLY A 25 12.33 -10.43 -7.47
N ARG A 26 12.38 -9.11 -7.27
CA ARG A 26 13.50 -8.27 -7.72
C ARG A 26 14.68 -8.18 -6.76
N GLY A 27 14.55 -8.72 -5.55
CA GLY A 27 15.60 -8.65 -4.51
C GLY A 27 15.82 -7.26 -3.90
N ASP A 28 15.02 -6.26 -4.29
CA ASP A 28 15.13 -4.88 -3.81
C ASP A 28 14.03 -4.54 -2.78
N LYS A 29 14.29 -4.89 -1.52
CA LYS A 29 13.33 -4.70 -0.43
C LYS A 29 13.00 -3.23 -0.16
N ASN A 30 13.99 -2.34 -0.28
CA ASN A 30 13.84 -0.94 0.14
C ASN A 30 13.02 -0.16 -0.88
N THR A 31 13.21 -0.43 -2.17
CA THR A 31 12.37 0.17 -3.20
C THR A 31 10.95 -0.40 -3.18
N ALA A 32 10.78 -1.69 -2.91
CA ALA A 32 9.46 -2.28 -2.71
C ALA A 32 8.70 -1.62 -1.55
N ASP A 33 9.36 -1.48 -0.40
CA ASP A 33 8.80 -0.84 0.79
C ASP A 33 8.50 0.64 0.55
N GLY A 34 9.45 1.39 -0.02
CA GLY A 34 9.25 2.79 -0.37
C GLY A 34 8.08 3.01 -1.33
N ALA A 35 7.87 2.12 -2.30
CA ALA A 35 6.72 2.17 -3.19
C ALA A 35 5.39 1.95 -2.44
N ALA A 36 5.34 0.99 -1.50
CA ALA A 36 4.16 0.73 -0.68
C ALA A 36 3.86 1.89 0.29
N VAL A 37 4.88 2.42 0.98
CA VAL A 37 4.75 3.56 1.93
C VAL A 37 4.29 4.82 1.20
N LYS A 38 4.90 5.15 0.05
CA LYS A 38 4.47 6.29 -0.76
C LYS A 38 3.00 6.17 -1.16
N ARG A 39 2.54 4.95 -1.48
CA ARG A 39 1.15 4.71 -1.84
C ARG A 39 0.20 4.82 -0.66
N HIS A 40 0.59 4.31 0.53
CA HIS A 40 -0.13 4.51 1.79
C HIS A 40 -0.30 5.99 2.12
N ALA A 41 0.78 6.78 2.01
CA ALA A 41 0.80 8.20 2.37
C ALA A 41 -0.03 9.08 1.43
N HIS A 42 -0.25 8.68 0.18
CA HIS A 42 -1.11 9.42 -0.75
C HIS A 42 -2.60 9.39 -0.35
N TYR A 43 -3.01 8.46 0.53
CA TYR A 43 -4.40 8.33 0.99
C TYR A 43 -4.63 8.84 2.42
N ALA A 44 -3.58 9.30 3.10
CA ALA A 44 -3.66 9.96 4.40
C ALA A 44 -3.89 11.46 4.21
#